data_AF-A0A5A9PXX7-F1
#
_entry.id   AF-A0A5A9PXX7-F1
#
_cell.length_a   1.000
_cell.length_b   1.000
_cell.length_c   1.000
_cell.angle_alpha   90.00
_cell.angle_beta   90.00
_cell.angle_gamma   90.00
#
_symmetry.space_group_name_H-M   'P 1'
#
loop_
_entity.id
_entity.type
_entity.pdbx_description
1 polymer ?
#
loop_
_entity_poly.entity_id
_entity_poly.type
_entity_poly.pdbx_seq_one_letter_code
_entity_poly.pdbx_strand_id
1 'polypeptide(L)'
;MTSCVRRSVPFKSATTVKVLRELKLQEIDVSNPEIHCPDEELFVGFLARRHLLSEEALSTNKTKQFFKDARAFYVRSFQKVKEKFPMRDQILTNLTVVNPENQDDVKPEQILTLAERFPNVIKADAREQLNVEILYYVSTNLETLVPNYKNLPVDEFWGKLSKVRSVRAVEIQGDLSADEGAISAAKF
;
A
#
# COMPACT_ATOMS: atom_id res chain seq x y z
N MET A 1 14.55 22.35 23.08
CA MET A 1 13.83 21.16 22.62
C MET A 1 12.37 21.31 23.04
N THR A 2 11.54 21.86 22.17
CA THR A 2 10.15 22.22 22.51
C THR A 2 9.24 21.07 22.09
N SER A 3 8.65 20.38 23.08
CA SER A 3 7.72 19.27 22.84
C SER A 3 6.40 19.81 22.29
N CYS A 4 6.03 19.36 21.09
CA CYS A 4 4.70 19.59 20.53
C CYS A 4 3.70 18.69 21.26
N VAL A 5 2.99 19.28 22.23
CA VAL A 5 1.83 18.66 22.87
C VAL A 5 0.70 18.54 21.83
N ARG A 6 0.51 17.33 21.30
CA ARG A 6 -0.69 16.95 20.54
C ARG A 6 -1.91 17.09 21.48
N ARG A 7 -2.62 18.21 21.42
CA ARG A 7 -3.98 18.30 21.96
C ARG A 7 -4.94 17.69 20.95
N SER A 8 -5.33 16.46 21.21
CA SER A 8 -6.56 15.85 20.70
C SER A 8 -7.75 16.61 21.30
N VAL A 9 -8.40 17.46 20.51
CA VAL A 9 -9.67 18.08 20.87
C VAL A 9 -10.79 17.10 20.46
N PRO A 10 -11.79 16.84 21.33
CA PRO A 10 -12.85 15.89 21.01
C PRO A 10 -13.77 16.46 19.93
N PHE A 11 -13.81 15.77 18.78
CA PHE A 11 -14.53 16.11 17.56
C PHE A 11 -16.02 15.76 17.71
N LYS A 12 -16.94 16.74 17.59
CA LYS A 12 -18.39 16.50 17.72
C LYS A 12 -19.06 16.42 16.35
N SER A 13 -18.78 15.31 15.67
CA SER A 13 -19.63 14.77 14.59
C SER A 13 -19.26 13.30 14.41
N ALA A 14 -19.63 12.48 15.39
CA ALA A 14 -19.18 11.08 15.47
C ALA A 14 -19.68 10.22 14.29
N THR A 15 -20.75 10.63 13.59
CA THR A 15 -21.36 9.84 12.53
C THR A 15 -20.69 10.09 11.17
N THR A 16 -20.60 11.35 10.71
CA THR A 16 -19.98 11.68 9.40
C THR A 16 -18.49 11.34 9.36
N VAL A 17 -17.78 11.52 10.48
CA VAL A 17 -16.35 11.18 10.59
C VAL A 17 -16.09 9.69 10.57
N LYS A 18 -16.99 8.87 11.12
CA LYS A 18 -16.86 7.41 11.04
C LYS A 18 -16.97 6.93 9.60
N VAL A 19 -17.95 7.46 8.85
CA VAL A 19 -18.15 7.12 7.43
C VAL A 19 -16.94 7.49 6.57
N LEU A 20 -16.32 8.65 6.80
CA LEU A 20 -15.13 9.06 6.02
C LEU A 20 -13.86 8.27 6.34
N ARG A 21 -13.73 7.68 7.54
CA ARG A 21 -12.55 6.88 7.92
C ARG A 21 -12.51 5.52 7.22
N GLU A 22 -13.66 5.03 6.79
CA GLU A 22 -13.81 3.72 6.13
C GLU A 22 -13.65 3.84 4.60
N LEU A 23 -13.79 5.05 4.05
CA LEU A 23 -13.64 5.31 2.62
C LEU A 23 -12.18 5.46 2.21
N LYS A 24 -11.83 4.93 1.05
CA LYS A 24 -10.53 5.21 0.43
C LYS A 24 -10.45 6.70 0.09
N LEU A 25 -9.33 7.35 0.40
CA LEU A 25 -9.10 8.78 0.15
C LEU A 25 -9.40 9.21 -1.31
N GLN A 26 -9.30 8.28 -2.25
CA GLN A 26 -9.57 8.50 -3.67
C GLN A 26 -11.07 8.65 -3.99
N GLU A 27 -11.92 7.96 -3.24
CA GLU A 27 -13.36 7.86 -3.44
C GLU A 27 -14.11 9.03 -2.80
N ILE A 28 -13.46 9.75 -1.88
CA ILE A 28 -14.04 10.93 -1.24
C ILE A 28 -14.24 12.04 -2.26
N ASP A 29 -15.49 12.40 -2.51
CA ASP A 29 -15.86 13.61 -3.23
C ASP A 29 -15.75 14.82 -2.32
N VAL A 30 -14.58 15.45 -2.32
CA VAL A 30 -14.31 16.66 -1.53
C VAL A 30 -15.10 17.88 -1.96
N SER A 31 -15.78 17.85 -3.11
CA SER A 31 -16.67 18.93 -3.52
C SER A 31 -18.06 18.83 -2.88
N ASN A 32 -18.42 17.68 -2.31
CA ASN A 32 -19.68 17.49 -1.63
C ASN A 32 -19.74 18.26 -0.29
N PRO A 33 -20.64 19.25 -0.12
CA PRO A 33 -20.76 20.01 1.12
C PRO A 33 -21.21 19.20 2.32
N GLU A 34 -21.93 18.08 2.12
CA GLU A 34 -22.48 17.25 3.22
C GLU A 34 -21.39 16.57 4.06
N ILE A 35 -20.22 16.35 3.47
CA ILE A 35 -19.09 15.72 4.15
C ILE A 35 -18.16 16.74 4.82
N HIS A 36 -18.47 18.03 4.68
CA HIS A 36 -17.64 19.10 5.22
C HIS A 36 -17.96 19.35 6.69
N CYS A 37 -16.93 19.64 7.49
CA CYS A 37 -17.14 20.08 8.86
C CYS A 37 -17.76 21.50 8.91
N PRO A 38 -18.51 21.84 9.96
CA PRO A 38 -19.06 23.19 10.14
C PRO A 38 -17.96 24.25 10.31
N ASP A 39 -18.29 25.52 10.09
CA ASP A 39 -17.33 26.64 10.10
C ASP A 39 -16.60 26.76 11.46
N GLU A 40 -17.31 26.47 12.55
CA GLU A 40 -16.77 26.49 13.92
C GLU A 40 -15.66 25.45 14.12
N GLU A 41 -15.69 24.35 13.36
CA GLU A 41 -14.69 23.28 13.42
C GLU A 41 -13.62 23.41 12.34
N LEU A 42 -13.78 24.33 11.37
CA LEU A 42 -12.79 24.55 10.34
C LEU A 42 -11.51 25.13 10.93
N PHE A 43 -10.40 24.42 10.72
CA PHE A 43 -9.10 24.89 11.18
C PHE A 43 -8.64 26.06 10.32
N VAL A 44 -8.50 27.23 10.95
CA VAL A 44 -8.03 28.47 10.27
C VAL A 44 -6.81 29.07 10.97
N GLY A 45 -6.26 28.36 11.96
CA GLY A 45 -5.17 28.82 12.81
C GLY A 45 -5.64 29.68 14.00
N PHE A 46 -4.84 29.66 15.07
CA PHE A 46 -5.18 30.33 16.34
C PHE A 46 -5.33 31.86 16.20
N LEU A 47 -4.39 32.51 15.51
CA LEU A 47 -4.38 33.97 15.37
C LEU A 47 -5.57 34.48 14.55
N ALA A 48 -5.87 33.83 13.42
CA ALA A 48 -7.01 34.19 12.59
C ALA A 48 -8.33 33.97 13.35
N ARG A 49 -8.48 32.82 14.01
CA ARG A 49 -9.67 32.54 14.82
C ARG A 49 -9.86 33.55 15.96
N ARG A 50 -8.78 33.92 16.65
CA ARG A 50 -8.81 34.95 17.70
C ARG A 50 -9.24 36.30 17.13
N HIS A 51 -8.72 36.69 15.97
CA HIS A 51 -9.07 37.95 15.31
C HIS A 51 -10.53 38.02 14.90
N LEU A 52 -11.07 36.92 14.34
CA LEU A 52 -12.48 36.79 13.98
C LEU A 52 -13.43 36.86 15.19
N LEU A 53 -12.96 36.48 16.38
CA LEU A 53 -13.73 36.52 17.63
C LEU A 53 -13.56 37.85 18.40
N SER A 54 -12.44 38.55 18.23
CA SER A 54 -12.12 39.76 18.99
C SER A 54 -12.70 41.04 18.38
N GLU A 55 -12.94 41.08 17.07
CA GLU A 55 -13.49 42.27 16.42
C GLU A 55 -15.02 42.24 16.43
N GLU A 56 -15.63 43.06 17.29
CA GLU A 56 -17.08 43.39 17.22
C GLU A 56 -17.49 44.01 15.86
N ALA A 57 -16.50 44.46 15.05
CA ALA A 57 -16.69 45.16 13.78
C ALA A 57 -16.72 44.26 12.54
N LEU A 58 -16.41 42.97 12.65
CA LEU A 58 -16.53 42.07 11.50
C LEU A 58 -18.00 41.73 11.28
N SER A 59 -18.61 42.41 10.31
CA SER A 59 -19.96 42.10 9.85
C SER A 59 -20.10 40.59 9.60
N THR A 60 -21.22 40.00 10.00
CA THR A 60 -21.51 38.55 9.84
C THR A 60 -21.25 38.07 8.41
N ASN A 61 -21.48 38.91 7.40
CA ASN A 61 -21.20 38.61 6.00
C ASN A 61 -19.71 38.40 5.70
N LYS A 62 -18.81 39.21 6.26
CA LYS A 62 -17.36 39.07 6.06
C LYS A 62 -16.84 37.79 6.71
N THR A 63 -17.31 37.46 7.91
CA THR A 63 -16.95 36.22 8.60
C THR A 63 -17.40 34.99 7.83
N LYS A 64 -18.65 34.98 7.34
CA LYS A 64 -19.15 33.90 6.46
C LYS A 64 -18.34 33.78 5.17
N GLN A 65 -17.99 34.90 4.56
CA GLN A 65 -17.18 34.92 3.34
C GLN A 65 -15.77 34.35 3.61
N PHE A 66 -15.14 34.72 4.73
CA PHE A 66 -13.85 34.16 5.13
C PHE A 66 -13.88 32.63 5.27
N PHE A 67 -14.88 32.07 5.97
CA PHE A 67 -14.99 30.62 6.12
C PHE A 67 -15.30 29.91 4.81
N LYS A 68 -16.10 30.52 3.94
CA LYS A 68 -16.33 30.04 2.57
C LYS A 68 -15.03 29.97 1.77
N ASP A 69 -14.18 31.00 1.85
CA ASP A 69 -12.91 31.05 1.13
C ASP A 69 -11.88 30.08 1.71
N ALA A 70 -11.81 29.96 3.05
CA ALA A 70 -10.97 28.97 3.72
C ALA A 70 -11.35 27.54 3.32
N ARG A 71 -12.65 27.23 3.27
CA ARG A 71 -13.17 25.95 2.81
C ARG A 71 -12.81 25.67 1.36
N ALA A 72 -12.99 26.66 0.48
CA ALA A 72 -12.60 26.55 -0.92
C ALA A 72 -11.09 26.29 -1.08
N PHE A 73 -10.25 26.90 -0.25
CA PHE A 73 -8.81 26.63 -0.21
C PHE A 73 -8.51 25.17 0.15
N TYR A 74 -9.14 24.61 1.18
CA TYR A 74 -8.96 23.21 1.56
C TYR A 74 -9.42 22.24 0.47
N VAL A 75 -10.60 22.48 -0.11
CA VAL A 75 -11.13 21.66 -1.21
C VAL A 75 -10.16 21.65 -2.40
N ARG A 76 -9.70 22.83 -2.83
CA ARG A 76 -8.73 22.95 -3.94
C ARG A 76 -7.40 22.28 -3.61
N SER A 77 -6.89 22.46 -2.40
CA SER A 77 -5.64 21.85 -1.96
C SER A 77 -5.73 20.33 -1.98
N PHE A 78 -6.84 19.77 -1.48
CA PHE A 78 -7.05 18.32 -1.50
C PHE A 78 -7.22 17.80 -2.93
N GLN A 79 -7.95 18.49 -3.80
CA GLN A 79 -8.06 18.14 -5.21
C GLN A 79 -6.68 18.10 -5.88
N LYS A 80 -5.83 19.10 -5.62
CA LYS A 80 -4.45 19.13 -6.13
C LYS A 80 -3.62 17.98 -5.61
N VAL A 81 -3.78 17.59 -4.34
CA VAL A 81 -3.15 16.38 -3.81
C VAL A 81 -3.67 15.14 -4.53
N LYS A 82 -4.98 14.97 -4.73
CA LYS A 82 -5.53 13.83 -5.49
C LYS A 82 -4.99 13.77 -6.94
N GLU A 83 -4.80 14.93 -7.58
CA GLU A 83 -4.26 15.02 -8.96
C GLU A 83 -2.77 14.68 -9.03
N LYS A 84 -1.97 15.15 -8.06
CA LYS A 84 -0.51 15.03 -8.09
C LYS A 84 -0.01 13.75 -7.44
N PHE A 85 -0.74 13.22 -6.46
CA PHE A 85 -0.32 12.03 -5.76
C PHE A 85 -0.66 10.81 -6.62
N PRO A 86 0.29 9.89 -6.87
CA PRO A 86 0.10 8.72 -7.72
C PRO A 86 -0.78 7.65 -7.03
N MET A 87 -1.93 8.03 -6.44
CA MET A 87 -2.76 7.10 -5.66
C MET A 87 -3.32 5.96 -6.52
N ARG A 88 -3.45 6.16 -7.84
CA ARG A 88 -3.87 5.14 -8.82
C ARG A 88 -2.71 4.49 -9.57
N ASP A 89 -1.47 4.73 -9.13
CA ASP A 89 -0.34 4.12 -9.78
C ASP A 89 -0.39 2.61 -9.57
N GLN A 90 -0.48 1.91 -10.69
CA GLN A 90 -0.55 0.46 -10.75
C GLN A 90 0.70 -0.16 -10.11
N ILE A 91 1.84 0.52 -10.10
CA ILE A 91 3.06 0.07 -9.44
C ILE A 91 2.89 0.07 -7.92
N LEU A 92 2.35 1.14 -7.33
CA LEU A 92 2.08 1.18 -5.90
C LEU A 92 1.05 0.12 -5.49
N THR A 93 0.07 -0.13 -6.36
CA THR A 93 -0.92 -1.18 -6.15
C THR A 93 -0.30 -2.57 -6.26
N ASN A 94 0.59 -2.79 -7.22
CA ASN A 94 1.26 -4.08 -7.39
C ASN A 94 2.31 -4.33 -6.32
N LEU A 95 2.87 -3.31 -5.66
CA LEU A 95 3.83 -3.49 -4.56
C LEU A 95 3.22 -4.15 -3.31
N THR A 96 1.89 -4.31 -3.24
CA THR A 96 1.25 -5.09 -2.15
C THR A 96 1.73 -6.54 -2.10
N VAL A 97 2.20 -7.09 -3.22
CA VAL A 97 2.77 -8.45 -3.34
C VAL A 97 4.04 -8.63 -2.50
N VAL A 98 4.69 -7.54 -2.08
CA VAL A 98 5.88 -7.58 -1.22
C VAL A 98 5.52 -7.94 0.21
N ASN A 99 4.27 -7.71 0.66
CA ASN A 99 3.84 -8.17 1.97
C ASN A 99 3.42 -9.66 1.90
N PRO A 100 4.08 -10.58 2.61
CA PRO A 100 3.73 -12.00 2.59
C PRO A 100 2.33 -12.32 3.09
N GLU A 101 1.71 -11.45 3.89
CA GLU A 101 0.33 -11.65 4.33
C GLU A 101 -0.67 -11.58 3.17
N ASN A 102 -0.29 -10.93 2.08
CA ASN A 102 -1.14 -10.78 0.90
C ASN A 102 -0.93 -11.91 -0.13
N GLN A 103 -0.18 -12.97 0.22
CA GLN A 103 0.20 -14.04 -0.71
C GLN A 103 -1.00 -14.62 -1.49
N ASP A 104 -2.13 -14.84 -0.81
CA ASP A 104 -3.35 -15.40 -1.41
C ASP A 104 -3.99 -14.47 -2.45
N ASP A 105 -3.76 -13.16 -2.34
CA ASP A 105 -4.27 -12.13 -3.24
C ASP A 105 -3.28 -11.77 -4.38
N VAL A 106 -2.07 -12.34 -4.36
CA VAL A 106 -1.04 -12.07 -5.37
C VAL A 106 -1.44 -12.68 -6.70
N LYS A 107 -1.55 -11.82 -7.72
CA LYS A 107 -1.71 -12.26 -9.11
C LYS A 107 -0.36 -12.25 -9.83
N PRO A 108 -0.02 -13.29 -10.61
CA PRO A 108 1.27 -13.34 -11.31
C PRO A 108 1.55 -12.11 -12.19
N GLU A 109 0.51 -11.54 -12.80
CA GLU A 109 0.63 -10.36 -13.65
C GLU A 109 1.14 -9.13 -12.88
N GLN A 110 0.86 -9.03 -11.58
CA GLN A 110 1.33 -7.90 -10.75
C GLN A 110 2.84 -7.92 -10.61
N ILE A 111 3.42 -9.09 -10.32
CA ILE A 111 4.87 -9.26 -10.18
C ILE A 111 5.56 -9.11 -11.55
N LEU A 112 4.98 -9.64 -12.62
CA LEU A 112 5.52 -9.48 -13.97
C LEU A 112 5.54 -8.01 -14.42
N THR A 113 4.47 -7.26 -14.14
CA THR A 113 4.41 -5.81 -14.42
C THR A 113 5.48 -5.03 -13.64
N LEU A 114 5.76 -5.44 -12.39
CA LEU A 114 6.85 -4.86 -11.61
C LEU A 114 8.21 -5.20 -12.20
N ALA A 115 8.44 -6.45 -12.62
CA ALA A 115 9.68 -6.88 -13.25
C ALA A 115 10.01 -6.08 -14.52
N GLU A 116 9.01 -5.83 -15.37
CA GLU A 116 9.16 -5.00 -16.59
C GLU A 116 9.57 -3.56 -16.28
N ARG A 117 9.09 -3.00 -15.16
CA ARG A 117 9.42 -1.64 -14.73
C ARG A 117 10.79 -1.51 -14.07
N PHE A 118 11.30 -2.58 -13.49
CA PHE A 118 12.57 -2.60 -12.76
C PHE A 118 13.58 -3.56 -13.42
N PRO A 119 14.06 -3.26 -14.64
CA PRO A 119 14.99 -4.14 -15.38
C PRO A 119 16.35 -4.29 -14.69
N ASN A 120 16.68 -3.39 -13.75
CA ASN A 120 17.88 -3.48 -12.92
C ASN A 120 17.78 -4.60 -11.87
N VAL A 121 16.56 -5.03 -11.51
CA VAL A 121 16.31 -6.06 -10.51
C VAL A 121 16.13 -7.41 -11.18
N ILE A 122 15.41 -7.46 -12.31
CA ILE A 122 15.14 -8.69 -13.06
C ILE A 122 15.52 -8.48 -14.51
N LYS A 123 16.44 -9.31 -15.01
CA LYS A 123 16.83 -9.29 -16.41
C LYS A 123 15.74 -9.92 -17.28
N ALA A 124 15.62 -9.45 -18.53
CA ALA A 124 14.54 -9.87 -19.44
C ALA A 124 14.57 -11.37 -19.79
N ASP A 125 15.76 -11.99 -19.78
CA ASP A 125 15.99 -13.42 -20.01
C ASP A 125 15.58 -14.32 -18.84
N ALA A 126 15.30 -13.75 -17.67
CA ALA A 126 14.86 -14.49 -16.48
C ALA A 126 13.33 -14.48 -16.30
N ARG A 127 12.57 -13.97 -17.28
CA ARG A 127 11.11 -13.77 -17.15
C ARG A 127 10.33 -15.08 -17.06
N GLU A 128 10.66 -16.06 -17.89
CA GLU A 128 10.04 -17.38 -17.85
C GLU A 128 10.31 -18.09 -16.53
N GLN A 129 11.56 -17.99 -16.04
CA GLN A 129 11.95 -18.53 -14.74
C GLN A 129 11.19 -17.85 -13.60
N LEU A 130 11.09 -16.52 -13.62
CA LEU A 130 10.32 -15.75 -12.65
C LEU A 130 8.86 -16.20 -12.61
N ASN A 131 8.23 -16.43 -13.76
CA ASN A 131 6.84 -16.88 -13.81
C ASN A 131 6.64 -18.24 -13.09
N VAL A 132 7.57 -19.18 -13.28
CA VAL A 132 7.55 -20.46 -12.57
C VAL A 132 7.76 -20.28 -11.07
N GLU A 133 8.67 -19.41 -10.66
CA GLU A 133 8.93 -19.10 -9.25
C GLU A 133 7.73 -18.44 -8.57
N ILE A 134 7.00 -17.56 -9.27
CA ILE A 134 5.77 -16.95 -8.78
C ILE A 134 4.69 -18.01 -8.52
N LEU A 135 4.45 -18.90 -9.48
CA LEU A 135 3.45 -19.96 -9.33
C LEU A 135 3.76 -20.88 -8.15
N TYR A 136 5.05 -21.20 -7.98
CA TYR A 136 5.50 -21.94 -6.81
C TYR A 136 5.26 -21.16 -5.52
N TYR A 137 5.63 -19.87 -5.49
CA TYR A 137 5.44 -19.01 -4.33
C TYR A 137 3.96 -18.96 -3.92
N VAL A 138 3.04 -18.67 -4.83
CA VAL A 138 1.59 -18.57 -4.53
C VAL A 138 1.02 -19.91 -4.03
N SER A 139 1.56 -21.04 -4.51
CA SER A 139 1.09 -22.38 -4.09
C SER A 139 1.74 -22.89 -2.80
N THR A 140 2.71 -22.16 -2.23
CA THR A 140 3.50 -22.63 -1.08
C THR A 140 2.85 -22.22 0.23
N ASN A 141 2.74 -23.15 1.18
CA ASN A 141 2.36 -22.82 2.55
C ASN A 141 3.54 -22.16 3.29
N LEU A 142 3.53 -20.82 3.37
CA LEU A 142 4.61 -20.04 3.99
C LEU A 142 4.84 -20.33 5.47
N GLU A 143 3.80 -20.77 6.20
CA GLU A 143 3.92 -21.10 7.62
C GLU A 143 4.86 -22.29 7.85
N THR A 144 4.98 -23.18 6.86
CA THR A 144 5.90 -24.33 6.94
C THR A 144 7.35 -23.93 6.67
N LEU A 145 7.58 -22.90 5.86
CA LEU A 145 8.91 -22.43 5.49
C LEU A 145 9.46 -21.40 6.48
N VAL A 146 8.60 -20.48 6.91
CA VAL A 146 8.94 -19.40 7.85
C VAL A 146 7.84 -19.35 8.91
N PRO A 147 8.01 -20.08 10.04
CA PRO A 147 7.05 -20.08 11.12
C PRO A 147 6.83 -18.68 11.70
N ASN A 148 5.57 -18.35 12.02
CA ASN A 148 5.14 -17.06 12.54
C ASN A 148 5.49 -15.86 11.64
N TYR A 149 5.53 -16.03 10.31
CA TYR A 149 5.95 -14.97 9.40
C TYR A 149 5.11 -13.69 9.49
N LYS A 150 3.83 -13.79 9.88
CA LYS A 150 2.92 -12.65 10.06
C LYS A 150 3.38 -11.65 11.11
N ASN A 151 4.19 -12.08 12.08
CA ASN A 151 4.73 -11.21 13.12
C ASN A 151 6.11 -10.63 12.75
N LEU A 152 6.65 -10.98 11.57
CA LEU A 152 7.97 -10.53 11.15
C LEU A 152 7.87 -9.24 10.31
N PRO A 153 8.84 -8.32 10.45
CA PRO A 153 9.04 -7.28 9.46
C PRO A 153 9.22 -7.87 8.07
N VAL A 154 8.68 -7.21 7.05
CA VAL A 154 8.70 -7.65 5.65
C VAL A 154 10.13 -7.99 5.18
N ASP A 155 11.11 -7.15 5.51
CA ASP A 155 12.52 -7.39 5.13
C ASP A 155 13.10 -8.64 5.78
N GLU A 156 12.74 -8.92 7.05
CA GLU A 156 13.19 -10.09 7.78
C GLU A 156 12.57 -11.37 7.20
N PHE A 157 11.29 -11.31 6.81
CA PHE A 157 10.64 -12.42 6.12
C PHE A 157 11.36 -12.78 4.82
N TRP A 158 11.57 -11.82 3.91
CA TRP A 158 12.25 -12.09 2.63
C TRP A 158 13.70 -12.55 2.86
N GLY A 159 14.37 -11.99 3.87
CA GLY A 159 15.70 -12.43 4.31
C GLY A 159 15.74 -13.88 4.82
N LYS A 160 14.67 -14.36 5.49
CA LYS A 160 14.54 -15.77 5.89
C LYS A 160 14.17 -16.65 4.71
N LEU A 161 13.17 -16.27 3.92
CA LEU A 161 12.69 -17.04 2.76
C LEU A 161 13.80 -17.28 1.73
N SER A 162 14.65 -16.27 1.47
CA SER A 162 15.79 -16.41 0.55
C SER A 162 16.78 -17.50 0.97
N LYS A 163 16.86 -17.82 2.28
CA LYS A 163 17.72 -18.89 2.82
C LYS A 163 17.07 -20.26 2.77
N VAL A 164 15.73 -20.32 2.63
CA VAL A 164 14.98 -21.57 2.56
C VAL A 164 15.17 -22.28 1.21
N ARG A 165 15.72 -21.60 0.19
CA ARG A 165 16.12 -22.20 -1.08
C ARG A 165 17.62 -22.08 -1.35
N SER A 166 18.38 -23.03 -0.81
CA SER A 166 19.65 -23.49 -1.39
C SER A 166 19.81 -25.02 -1.23
N VAL A 167 18.73 -25.79 -1.48
CA VAL A 167 18.78 -27.28 -1.41
C VAL A 167 18.41 -27.97 -2.73
N ARG A 168 17.79 -27.30 -3.71
CA ARG A 168 17.38 -27.96 -4.98
C ARG A 168 18.32 -27.79 -6.17
N ALA A 169 19.51 -27.20 -5.99
CA ALA A 169 20.57 -27.29 -7.00
C ALA A 169 21.30 -28.64 -6.97
N VAL A 170 21.09 -29.48 -5.94
CA VAL A 170 21.79 -30.76 -5.78
C VAL A 170 20.98 -31.94 -6.36
N GLU A 171 19.64 -31.85 -6.39
CA GLU A 171 18.80 -33.00 -6.78
C GLU A 171 18.61 -33.19 -8.30
N ILE A 172 19.01 -32.24 -9.15
CA ILE A 172 18.93 -32.42 -10.62
C ILE A 172 20.24 -32.99 -11.20
N GLN A 173 21.33 -33.04 -10.42
CA GLN A 173 22.61 -33.59 -10.87
C GLN A 173 22.89 -35.04 -10.39
N GLY A 174 22.02 -35.61 -9.53
CA GLY A 174 22.25 -36.90 -8.87
C GLY A 174 21.65 -38.14 -9.53
N ASP A 175 20.74 -37.99 -10.51
CA ASP A 175 19.92 -39.11 -11.03
C ASP A 175 20.28 -39.56 -12.46
N LEU A 176 21.49 -39.25 -12.94
CA LEU A 176 21.97 -39.71 -14.27
C LEU A 176 23.24 -40.58 -14.23
N SER A 177 23.59 -41.18 -13.09
CA SER A 177 24.72 -42.12 -13.03
C SER A 177 24.48 -43.31 -12.12
N ALA A 178 23.52 -44.17 -12.45
CA ALA A 178 23.55 -45.60 -12.10
C ALA A 178 22.35 -46.32 -12.74
N ASP A 179 22.52 -46.82 -13.97
CA ASP A 179 22.17 -48.21 -14.27
C ASP A 179 22.71 -48.61 -15.66
N GLU A 180 23.98 -49.05 -15.70
CA GLU A 180 24.46 -49.97 -16.72
C GLU A 180 24.29 -51.39 -16.17
N GLY A 181 23.45 -52.21 -16.81
CA GLY A 181 23.62 -53.67 -16.72
C GLY A 181 22.37 -54.54 -16.80
N ALA A 182 22.14 -55.09 -18.00
CA ALA A 182 21.29 -56.25 -18.33
C ALA A 182 19.77 -56.00 -18.28
N ILE A 183 19.04 -56.18 -19.37
CA ILE A 183 18.64 -57.50 -19.88
C ILE A 183 18.58 -57.51 -21.42
N SER A 184 19.17 -58.55 -22.00
CA SER A 184 19.08 -58.95 -23.41
C SER A 184 18.03 -60.07 -23.58
N ALA A 185 17.47 -60.16 -24.80
CA ALA A 185 16.54 -61.15 -25.38
C ALA A 185 15.03 -60.84 -25.17
N ALA A 186 14.14 -60.93 -26.16
CA ALA A 186 14.14 -61.53 -27.50
C ALA A 186 13.13 -60.77 -28.42
N LYS A 187 13.44 -60.54 -29.70
CA LYS A 187 12.80 -61.21 -30.86
C LYS A 187 11.38 -61.75 -30.59
N PHE A 188 10.34 -60.97 -30.86
CA PHE A 188 9.52 -60.94 -32.09
C PHE A 188 8.47 -59.82 -31.96
#